data_AF-A0A2A2SIB4-F1
#
_entry.id   AF-A0A2A2SIB4-F1
#
_cell.length_a   1.000
_cell.length_b   1.000
_cell.length_c   1.000
_cell.angle_alpha   90.00
_cell.angle_beta   90.00
_cell.angle_gamma   90.00
#
_symmetry.space_group_name_H-M   'P 1'
#
loop_
_entity.id
_entity.type
_entity.pdbx_description
1 polymer ?
#
loop_
_entity_poly.entity_id
_entity_poly.type
_entity_poly.pdbx_seq_one_letter_code
_entity_poly.pdbx_strand_id
1 'polypeptide(L)'
;MTNDELLTLHGRLVGGELQVASRIVERVLPRLVATVRSTVPELHDRQDAEEASLEALLRYLEAPQRYQPGKAQLTTWLAHVARQYALNLKRGQARRHGHESDAAATFAAQREVDDLRPAEERMLQDLEWSNLRDRFHARLFKDEGDRDVFALMSKGEVDPALHARMLGLPDDESGWNEAATRVERMRGRIRRIGRENAS
;
A
#
# COMPACT_ATOMS: atom_id res chain seq x y z
N MET A 1 -11.69 -8.21 12.51
CA MET A 1 -12.67 -7.43 11.77
C MET A 1 -12.34 -7.63 10.33
N THR A 2 -13.27 -8.23 9.60
CA THR A 2 -13.13 -8.49 8.17
C THR A 2 -13.24 -7.18 7.39
N ASN A 3 -12.88 -7.22 6.12
CA ASN A 3 -13.07 -6.07 5.24
C ASN A 3 -14.57 -5.72 5.09
N ASP A 4 -15.44 -6.72 5.11
CA ASP A 4 -16.88 -6.56 4.95
C ASP A 4 -17.51 -5.85 6.17
N GLU A 5 -17.01 -6.14 7.37
CA GLU A 5 -17.41 -5.44 8.60
C GLU A 5 -16.97 -3.96 8.57
N LEU A 6 -15.74 -3.67 8.08
CA LEU A 6 -15.27 -2.29 7.89
C LEU A 6 -16.12 -1.54 6.86
N LEU A 7 -16.47 -2.18 5.76
CA LEU A 7 -17.32 -1.59 4.73
C LEU A 7 -18.72 -1.28 5.26
N THR A 8 -19.28 -2.16 6.09
CA THR A 8 -20.56 -1.94 6.77
C THR A 8 -20.49 -0.71 7.69
N LEU A 9 -19.42 -0.59 8.50
CA LEU A 9 -19.22 0.57 9.36
C LEU A 9 -19.04 1.87 8.55
N HIS A 10 -18.33 1.81 7.43
CA HIS A 10 -18.19 2.92 6.50
C HIS A 10 -19.56 3.37 5.95
N GLY A 11 -20.39 2.45 5.49
CA GLY A 11 -21.73 2.77 4.98
C GLY A 11 -22.61 3.46 6.02
N ARG A 12 -22.54 3.00 7.28
CA ARG A 12 -23.24 3.64 8.41
C ARG A 12 -22.72 5.04 8.71
N LEU A 13 -21.40 5.24 8.67
CA LEU A 13 -20.78 6.55 8.85
C LEU A 13 -21.26 7.54 7.79
N VAL A 14 -21.27 7.12 6.51
CA VAL A 14 -21.80 7.93 5.40
C VAL A 14 -23.29 8.20 5.57
N GLY A 15 -24.04 7.26 6.14
CA GLY A 15 -25.44 7.41 6.52
C GLY A 15 -25.71 8.34 7.72
N GLY A 16 -24.66 8.95 8.31
CA GLY A 16 -24.78 9.93 9.40
C GLY A 16 -24.62 9.35 10.80
N GLU A 17 -24.32 8.06 10.95
CA GLU A 17 -24.12 7.42 12.26
C GLU A 17 -22.73 7.72 12.84
N LEU A 18 -22.51 8.92 13.36
CA LEU A 18 -21.21 9.39 13.86
C LEU A 18 -20.60 8.50 14.96
N GLN A 19 -21.41 7.81 15.75
CA GLN A 19 -20.98 6.87 16.79
C GLN A 19 -20.14 5.69 16.26
N VAL A 20 -20.16 5.40 14.96
CA VAL A 20 -19.34 4.32 14.38
C VAL A 20 -17.90 4.76 14.09
N ALA A 21 -17.62 6.07 14.10
CA ALA A 21 -16.31 6.63 13.83
C ALA A 21 -15.24 6.09 14.79
N SER A 22 -15.52 6.09 16.09
CA SER A 22 -14.60 5.56 17.11
C SER A 22 -14.26 4.09 16.87
N ARG A 23 -15.26 3.27 16.50
CA ARG A 23 -15.06 1.85 16.18
C ARG A 23 -14.15 1.63 14.98
N ILE A 24 -14.26 2.49 13.95
CA ILE A 24 -13.37 2.43 12.78
C ILE A 24 -11.95 2.81 13.21
N VAL A 25 -11.78 3.92 13.95
CA VAL A 25 -10.48 4.41 14.41
C VAL A 25 -9.77 3.37 15.27
N GLU A 26 -10.41 2.91 16.35
CA GLU A 26 -9.85 1.93 17.31
C GLU A 26 -9.36 0.66 16.60
N ARG A 27 -10.06 0.26 15.52
CA ARG A 27 -9.76 -0.98 14.81
C ARG A 27 -8.72 -0.83 13.72
N VAL A 28 -8.71 0.31 13.04
CA VAL A 28 -7.83 0.54 11.88
C VAL A 28 -6.47 1.09 12.32
N LEU A 29 -6.45 1.99 13.31
CA LEU A 29 -5.25 2.73 13.72
C LEU A 29 -4.04 1.81 14.00
N PRO A 30 -4.13 0.73 14.80
CA PRO A 30 -2.95 -0.10 15.10
C PRO A 30 -2.33 -0.75 13.85
N ARG A 31 -3.17 -1.19 12.90
CA ARG A 31 -2.72 -1.81 11.66
C ARG A 31 -2.16 -0.77 10.70
N LEU A 32 -2.76 0.42 10.69
CA LEU A 32 -2.34 1.54 9.88
C LEU A 32 -0.93 2.00 10.28
N VAL A 33 -0.69 2.19 11.58
CA VAL A 33 0.63 2.55 12.13
C VAL A 33 1.67 1.48 11.78
N ALA A 34 1.35 0.20 11.96
CA ALA A 34 2.25 -0.89 11.60
C ALA A 34 2.62 -0.87 10.10
N THR A 35 1.64 -0.61 9.24
CA THR A 35 1.83 -0.54 7.78
C THR A 35 2.73 0.63 7.40
N VAL A 36 2.47 1.84 7.93
CA VAL A 36 3.27 3.04 7.65
C VAL A 36 4.72 2.84 8.07
N ARG A 37 4.96 2.29 9.28
CA ARG A 37 6.32 1.99 9.77
C ARG A 37 7.07 1.00 8.87
N SER A 38 6.38 0.03 8.28
CA SER A 38 7.00 -0.98 7.42
C SER A 38 7.24 -0.50 5.98
N THR A 39 6.54 0.54 5.53
CA THR A 39 6.53 0.98 4.10
C THR A 39 7.21 2.33 3.87
N VAL A 40 7.56 3.06 4.92
CA VAL A 40 8.28 4.34 4.85
C VAL A 40 9.68 4.16 5.44
N PRO A 41 10.73 4.05 4.60
CA PRO A 41 12.10 3.90 5.07
C PRO A 41 12.55 5.08 5.93
N GLU A 42 13.28 4.78 7.00
CA GLU A 42 13.89 5.76 7.93
C GLU A 42 12.87 6.59 8.72
N LEU A 43 11.60 6.19 8.75
CA LEU A 43 10.62 6.68 9.71
C LEU A 43 10.91 6.01 11.07
N HIS A 44 11.96 6.47 11.74
CA HIS A 44 12.47 5.84 12.96
C HIS A 44 11.60 6.15 14.18
N ASP A 45 10.84 7.25 14.15
CA ASP A 45 9.94 7.59 15.24
C ASP A 45 8.58 6.89 15.09
N ARG A 46 8.18 6.18 16.14
CA ARG A 46 6.84 5.61 16.26
C ARG A 46 5.78 6.72 16.27
N GLN A 47 6.11 7.86 16.87
CA GLN A 47 5.21 8.99 17.01
C GLN A 47 4.83 9.58 15.64
N ASP A 48 5.79 9.74 14.72
CA ASP A 48 5.52 10.24 13.37
C ASP A 48 4.57 9.31 12.58
N ALA A 49 4.74 8.00 12.73
CA ALA A 49 3.85 7.02 12.09
C ALA A 49 2.43 7.07 12.67
N GLU A 50 2.32 7.30 13.97
CA GLU A 50 1.04 7.44 14.68
C GLU A 50 0.34 8.74 14.29
N GLU A 51 1.06 9.85 14.25
CA GLU A 51 0.56 11.16 13.79
C GLU A 51 0.05 11.08 12.34
N ALA A 52 0.85 10.52 11.43
CA ALA A 52 0.46 10.36 10.03
C ALA A 52 -0.78 9.46 9.87
N SER A 53 -0.91 8.42 10.71
CA SER A 53 -2.05 7.51 10.70
C SER A 53 -3.32 8.17 11.26
N LEU A 54 -3.19 8.95 12.32
CA LEU A 54 -4.28 9.73 12.90
C LEU A 54 -4.78 10.81 11.94
N GLU A 55 -3.88 11.53 11.29
CA GLU A 55 -4.24 12.54 10.28
C GLU A 55 -5.02 11.91 9.12
N ALA A 56 -4.57 10.76 8.60
CA ALA A 56 -5.31 10.04 7.56
C ALA A 56 -6.73 9.63 7.99
N LEU A 57 -6.88 9.17 9.24
CA LEU A 57 -8.18 8.83 9.80
C LEU A 57 -9.06 10.08 10.01
N LEU A 58 -8.50 11.20 10.46
CA LEU A 58 -9.23 12.45 10.61
C LEU A 58 -9.79 12.93 9.27
N ARG A 59 -8.98 12.95 8.21
CA ARG A 59 -9.44 13.32 6.86
C ARG A 59 -10.52 12.40 6.33
N TYR A 60 -10.39 11.11 6.59
CA TYR A 60 -11.44 10.16 6.28
C TYR A 60 -12.75 10.48 7.00
N LEU A 61 -12.70 10.80 8.29
CA LEU A 61 -13.90 11.13 9.07
C LEU A 61 -14.54 12.46 8.65
N GLU A 62 -13.75 13.43 8.20
CA GLU A 62 -14.24 14.71 7.67
C GLU A 62 -14.99 14.55 6.35
N ALA A 63 -14.53 13.65 5.49
CA ALA A 63 -15.10 13.44 4.16
C ALA A 63 -15.14 11.94 3.80
N PRO A 64 -15.95 11.13 4.50
CA PRO A 64 -15.94 9.68 4.31
C PRO A 64 -16.36 9.26 2.91
N GLN A 65 -17.15 10.09 2.21
CA GLN A 65 -17.59 9.86 0.83
C GLN A 65 -16.43 9.86 -0.20
N ARG A 66 -15.24 10.35 0.17
CA ARG A 66 -14.05 10.28 -0.70
C ARG A 66 -13.55 8.86 -0.88
N TYR A 67 -13.74 7.99 0.13
CA TYR A 67 -13.46 6.58 -0.03
C TYR A 67 -14.50 5.96 -0.97
N GLN A 68 -14.03 5.26 -2.00
CA GLN A 68 -14.87 4.60 -3.00
C GLN A 68 -14.76 3.08 -2.84
N PRO A 69 -15.74 2.44 -2.19
CA PRO A 69 -15.84 0.99 -2.14
C PRO A 69 -15.81 0.41 -3.55
N GLY A 70 -14.88 -0.50 -3.82
CA GLY A 70 -14.68 -1.11 -5.14
C GLY A 70 -13.38 -0.72 -5.83
N LYS A 71 -12.73 0.38 -5.42
CA LYS A 71 -11.37 0.73 -5.88
C LYS A 71 -10.27 0.12 -5.01
N ALA A 72 -10.50 0.05 -3.71
CA ALA A 72 -9.57 -0.53 -2.74
C ALA A 72 -10.32 -0.89 -1.45
N GLN A 73 -9.69 -1.70 -0.59
CA GLN A 73 -10.15 -1.86 0.79
C GLN A 73 -9.91 -0.56 1.59
N LEU A 74 -10.75 -0.26 2.58
CA LEU A 74 -10.63 0.96 3.38
C LEU A 74 -9.26 1.07 4.07
N THR A 75 -8.73 -0.04 4.59
CA THR A 75 -7.39 -0.08 5.20
C THR A 75 -6.28 0.23 4.19
N THR A 76 -6.44 -0.22 2.94
CA THR A 76 -5.50 0.05 1.86
C THR A 76 -5.50 1.52 1.49
N TRP A 77 -6.70 2.10 1.33
CA TRP A 77 -6.84 3.52 1.02
C TRP A 77 -6.33 4.41 2.17
N LEU A 78 -6.62 4.07 3.43
CA LEU A 78 -6.10 4.79 4.60
C LEU A 78 -4.59 4.67 4.74
N ALA A 79 -4.04 3.47 4.53
CA ALA A 79 -2.59 3.28 4.45
C ALA A 79 -1.97 4.16 3.38
N HIS A 80 -2.73 4.42 2.30
CA HIS A 80 -2.25 5.33 1.29
C HIS A 80 -2.09 6.75 1.79
N VAL A 81 -3.17 7.30 2.31
CA VAL A 81 -3.22 8.66 2.83
C VAL A 81 -2.14 8.83 3.91
N ALA A 82 -2.05 7.90 4.87
CA ALA A 82 -1.10 7.98 5.98
C ALA A 82 0.37 7.97 5.52
N ARG A 83 0.74 7.17 4.51
CA ARG A 83 2.11 7.16 3.98
C ARG A 83 2.50 8.50 3.36
N GLN A 84 1.59 9.17 2.66
CA GLN A 84 1.87 10.50 2.09
C GLN A 84 2.16 11.53 3.18
N TYR A 85 1.37 11.51 4.27
CA TYR A 85 1.64 12.33 5.44
C TYR A 85 3.00 12.04 6.06
N ALA A 86 3.35 10.77 6.24
CA ALA A 86 4.65 10.38 6.78
C ALA A 86 5.82 10.86 5.90
N LEU A 87 5.70 10.75 4.57
CA LEU A 87 6.71 11.27 3.63
C LEU A 87 6.81 12.80 3.67
N ASN A 88 5.69 13.49 3.83
CA ASN A 88 5.66 14.95 3.94
C ASN A 88 6.24 15.43 5.29
N LEU A 89 5.94 14.74 6.39
CA LEU A 89 6.56 14.96 7.69
C LEU A 89 8.08 14.78 7.60
N LYS A 90 8.56 13.70 6.96
CA LYS A 90 9.99 13.46 6.71
C LYS A 90 10.63 14.61 5.91
N ARG A 91 9.99 15.03 4.81
CA ARG A 91 10.45 16.17 3.99
C ARG A 91 10.42 17.49 4.77
N GLY A 92 9.46 17.65 5.67
CA GLY A 92 9.35 18.80 6.58
C GLY A 92 10.45 18.81 7.63
N GLN A 93 10.72 17.67 8.28
CA GLN A 93 11.84 17.50 9.22
C GLN A 93 13.19 17.76 8.54
N ALA A 94 13.43 17.20 7.35
CA ALA A 94 14.64 17.45 6.57
C ALA A 94 14.83 18.95 6.23
N ARG A 95 13.74 19.69 6.00
CA ARG A 95 13.76 21.14 5.79
C ARG A 95 13.91 21.94 7.09
N ARG A 96 13.29 21.50 8.19
CA ARG A 96 13.39 22.12 9.53
C ARG A 96 14.81 22.02 10.10
N HIS A 97 15.55 20.97 9.76
CA HIS A 97 17.00 20.89 9.99
C HIS A 97 17.82 21.92 9.18
N GLY A 98 17.18 22.71 8.30
CA GLY A 98 17.78 23.77 7.49
C GLY A 98 16.94 25.04 7.36
N HIS A 99 16.15 25.41 8.39
CA HIS A 99 15.36 26.66 8.60
C HIS A 99 13.86 26.43 8.84
N GLU A 100 13.33 27.04 9.90
CA GLU A 100 11.94 26.94 10.39
C GLU A 100 10.92 27.66 9.51
N SER A 101 9.79 27.00 9.23
CA SER A 101 8.44 27.60 9.28
C SER A 101 7.38 26.52 8.99
N ASP A 102 6.52 26.25 9.98
CA ASP A 102 5.40 25.30 9.93
C ASP A 102 4.08 26.05 10.11
N ALA A 103 3.34 26.19 9.00
CA ALA A 103 1.91 26.54 8.93
C ALA A 103 1.41 26.47 7.47
N ALA A 104 2.29 26.75 6.51
CA ALA A 104 1.97 26.70 5.07
C ALA A 104 1.93 25.27 4.49
N ALA A 105 2.55 24.29 5.15
CA ALA A 105 2.64 22.90 4.68
C ALA A 105 1.28 22.17 4.71
N THR A 106 0.43 22.50 5.69
CA THR A 106 -0.85 21.82 5.92
C THR A 106 -1.89 22.13 4.83
N PHE A 107 -1.91 23.35 4.30
CA PHE A 107 -2.81 23.76 3.21
C PHE A 107 -2.32 23.32 1.82
N ALA A 108 -1.00 23.26 1.60
CA ALA A 108 -0.43 22.74 0.35
C ALA A 108 -0.70 21.23 0.17
N ALA A 109 -0.64 20.45 1.26
CA ALA A 109 -0.96 19.03 1.26
C ALA A 109 -2.40 18.73 0.82
N GLN A 110 -3.36 19.62 1.12
CA GLN A 110 -4.77 19.47 0.70
C GLN A 110 -4.92 19.45 -0.83
N ARG A 111 -4.18 20.33 -1.51
CA ARG A 111 -4.25 20.50 -2.97
C ARG A 111 -3.48 19.42 -3.71
N GLU A 112 -2.41 18.91 -3.11
CA GLU A 112 -1.60 17.83 -3.68
C GLU A 112 -2.37 16.51 -3.67
N VAL A 113 -3.16 16.20 -2.64
CA VAL A 113 -3.95 14.96 -2.54
C VAL A 113 -4.95 14.79 -3.70
N ASP A 114 -5.45 15.87 -4.29
CA ASP A 114 -6.41 15.81 -5.41
C ASP A 114 -5.74 15.51 -6.77
N ASP A 115 -4.41 15.57 -6.89
CA ASP A 115 -3.65 15.41 -8.15
C ASP A 115 -2.80 14.11 -8.22
N LEU A 116 -3.05 13.13 -7.33
CA LEU A 116 -2.16 11.97 -7.07
C LEU A 116 -2.52 10.65 -7.76
N ARG A 117 -3.45 10.63 -8.72
CA ARG A 117 -3.90 9.39 -9.39
C ARG A 117 -2.76 8.43 -9.82
N PRO A 118 -1.63 8.90 -10.40
CA PRO A 118 -0.53 8.00 -10.80
C PRO A 118 0.35 7.47 -9.65
N ALA A 119 0.36 8.13 -8.50
CA ALA A 119 1.08 7.71 -7.29
C ALA A 119 0.19 6.83 -6.39
N GLU A 120 -1.12 7.09 -6.38
CA GLU A 120 -2.15 6.22 -5.82
C GLU A 120 -2.16 4.85 -6.51
N GLU A 121 -2.17 4.81 -7.84
CA GLU A 121 -2.16 3.56 -8.62
C GLU A 121 -0.97 2.66 -8.30
N ARG A 122 0.25 3.22 -8.26
CA ARG A 122 1.47 2.47 -7.90
C ARG A 122 1.40 1.89 -6.48
N MET A 123 0.78 2.61 -5.56
CA MET A 123 0.73 2.21 -4.15
C MET A 123 -0.40 1.26 -3.83
N LEU A 124 -1.52 1.37 -4.55
CA LEU A 124 -2.55 0.33 -4.60
C LEU A 124 -1.95 -0.96 -5.12
N GLN A 125 -1.11 -0.89 -6.16
CA GLN A 125 -0.32 -2.02 -6.62
C GLN A 125 0.57 -2.59 -5.50
N ASP A 126 1.39 -1.78 -4.83
CA ASP A 126 2.30 -2.25 -3.76
C ASP A 126 1.57 -2.91 -2.58
N LEU A 127 0.45 -2.33 -2.14
CA LEU A 127 -0.37 -2.88 -1.07
C LEU A 127 -1.15 -4.12 -1.52
N GLU A 128 -1.59 -4.19 -2.78
CA GLU A 128 -2.12 -5.40 -3.40
C GLU A 128 -1.07 -6.49 -3.44
N TRP A 129 0.17 -6.18 -3.83
CA TRP A 129 1.29 -7.12 -3.84
C TRP A 129 1.60 -7.64 -2.43
N SER A 130 1.64 -6.78 -1.42
CA SER A 130 1.85 -7.19 -0.03
C SER A 130 0.70 -8.07 0.49
N ASN A 131 -0.55 -7.68 0.22
CA ASN A 131 -1.71 -8.48 0.63
C ASN A 131 -1.75 -9.84 -0.10
N LEU A 132 -1.38 -9.87 -1.38
CA LEU A 132 -1.33 -11.10 -2.15
C LEU A 132 -0.24 -12.03 -1.58
N ARG A 133 0.94 -11.49 -1.29
CA ARG A 133 2.04 -12.21 -0.64
C ARG A 133 1.60 -12.80 0.70
N ASP A 134 1.07 -11.97 1.59
CA ASP A 134 0.81 -12.36 2.97
C ASP A 134 -0.38 -13.34 3.07
N ARG A 135 -1.42 -13.14 2.25
CA ARG A 135 -2.65 -13.95 2.29
C ARG A 135 -2.54 -15.25 1.49
N PHE A 136 -1.72 -15.27 0.44
CA PHE A 136 -1.60 -16.41 -0.47
C PHE A 136 -0.17 -16.96 -0.56
N HIS A 137 0.68 -16.70 0.43
CA HIS A 137 2.09 -17.10 0.47
C HIS A 137 2.32 -18.55 0.00
N ALA A 138 1.65 -19.53 0.61
CA ALA A 138 1.82 -20.96 0.30
C ALA A 138 1.36 -21.35 -1.12
N ARG A 139 0.49 -20.54 -1.75
CA ARG A 139 -0.03 -20.77 -3.10
C ARG A 139 0.80 -20.05 -4.17
N LEU A 140 1.41 -18.92 -3.79
CA LEU A 140 2.25 -18.12 -4.68
C LEU A 140 3.66 -18.69 -4.79
N PHE A 141 4.28 -19.09 -3.68
CA PHE A 141 5.70 -19.45 -3.63
C PHE A 141 5.87 -20.96 -3.44
N LYS A 142 6.43 -21.64 -4.45
CA LYS A 142 6.81 -23.05 -4.36
C LYS A 142 8.28 -23.22 -3.97
N ASP A 143 9.09 -22.23 -4.31
CA ASP A 143 10.53 -22.17 -4.03
C ASP A 143 10.99 -20.73 -3.81
N GLU A 144 12.28 -20.54 -3.52
CA GLU A 144 12.86 -19.21 -3.30
C GLU A 144 12.88 -18.36 -4.57
N GLY A 145 13.11 -18.97 -5.74
CA GLY A 145 13.11 -18.25 -7.02
C GLY A 145 11.75 -17.64 -7.36
N ASP A 146 10.64 -18.24 -6.90
CA ASP A 146 9.32 -17.62 -7.00
C ASP A 146 9.21 -16.32 -6.18
N ARG A 147 9.88 -16.24 -5.02
CA ARG A 147 9.87 -15.03 -4.19
C ARG A 147 10.64 -13.92 -4.87
N ASP A 148 11.77 -14.25 -5.50
CA ASP A 148 12.60 -13.30 -6.23
C ASP A 148 11.89 -12.72 -7.45
N VAL A 149 11.25 -13.59 -8.25
CA VAL A 149 10.42 -13.18 -9.39
C VAL A 149 9.28 -12.29 -8.91
N PHE A 150 8.59 -12.66 -7.83
CA PHE A 150 7.51 -11.85 -7.28
C PHE A 150 7.98 -10.48 -6.80
N ALA A 151 9.14 -10.41 -6.14
CA ALA A 151 9.70 -9.16 -5.63
C ALA A 151 10.11 -8.19 -6.75
N LEU A 152 10.59 -8.71 -7.88
CA LEU A 152 10.87 -7.90 -9.07
C LEU A 152 9.56 -7.45 -9.74
N MET A 153 8.61 -8.35 -9.93
CA MET A 153 7.29 -8.02 -10.48
C MET A 153 6.54 -6.97 -9.64
N SER A 154 6.61 -7.04 -8.30
CA SER A 154 5.97 -6.06 -7.43
C SER A 154 6.56 -4.65 -7.56
N LYS A 155 7.79 -4.54 -8.07
CA LYS A 155 8.46 -3.27 -8.37
C LYS A 155 8.20 -2.77 -9.79
N GLY A 156 7.39 -3.50 -10.58
CA GLY A 156 7.12 -3.19 -11.97
C GLY A 156 8.22 -3.61 -12.94
N GLU A 157 9.19 -4.41 -12.49
CA GLU A 157 10.29 -4.86 -13.34
C GLU A 157 9.81 -5.91 -14.35
N VAL A 158 10.23 -5.78 -15.60
CA VAL A 158 9.84 -6.65 -16.71
C VAL A 158 11.02 -7.18 -17.52
N ASP A 159 12.24 -6.74 -17.25
CA ASP A 159 13.45 -7.16 -17.94
C ASP A 159 13.78 -8.64 -17.65
N PRO A 160 13.76 -9.52 -18.68
CA PRO A 160 14.12 -10.92 -18.54
C PRO A 160 15.56 -11.15 -18.07
N ALA A 161 16.50 -10.27 -18.43
CA ALA A 161 17.90 -10.42 -18.05
C ALA A 161 18.11 -10.18 -16.54
N LEU A 162 17.44 -9.17 -16.00
CA LEU A 162 17.45 -8.90 -14.55
C LEU A 162 16.81 -10.04 -13.75
N HIS A 163 15.73 -10.65 -14.25
CA HIS A 163 15.13 -11.82 -13.63
C HIS A 163 16.06 -13.05 -13.70
N ALA A 164 16.74 -13.28 -14.83
CA ALA A 164 17.69 -14.38 -14.98
C ALA A 164 18.85 -14.24 -13.99
N ARG A 165 19.44 -13.05 -13.89
CA ARG A 165 20.50 -12.74 -12.92
C ARG A 165 20.07 -13.01 -11.48
N MET A 166 18.87 -12.55 -11.09
CA MET A 166 18.34 -12.76 -9.74
C MET A 166 18.10 -14.25 -9.44
N LEU A 167 17.70 -15.03 -10.44
CA LEU A 167 17.50 -16.47 -10.33
C LEU A 167 18.80 -17.30 -10.38
N GLY A 168 19.96 -16.65 -10.55
CA GLY A 168 21.24 -17.33 -10.74
C GLY A 168 21.34 -18.10 -12.06
N LEU A 169 20.54 -17.71 -13.07
CA LEU A 169 20.55 -18.30 -14.40
C LEU A 169 21.66 -17.68 -15.28
N PRO A 170 22.09 -18.37 -16.35
CA PRO A 170 23.03 -17.81 -17.31
C PRO A 170 22.55 -16.47 -17.89
N ASP A 171 23.48 -15.54 -18.12
CA ASP A 171 23.19 -14.25 -18.74
C ASP A 171 23.22 -14.37 -20.27
N ASP A 172 22.38 -15.27 -20.78
CA ASP A 172 22.23 -15.59 -22.20
C ASP A 172 20.75 -15.84 -22.55
N GLU A 173 20.48 -16.07 -23.84
CA GLU A 173 19.13 -16.30 -24.34
C GLU A 173 18.42 -17.48 -23.64
N SER A 174 19.15 -18.52 -23.25
CA SER A 174 18.56 -19.67 -22.55
C SER A 174 18.10 -19.28 -21.14
N GLY A 175 18.94 -18.57 -20.38
CA GLY A 175 18.60 -18.10 -19.04
C GLY A 175 17.48 -17.06 -19.04
N TRP A 176 17.46 -16.16 -20.02
CA TRP A 176 16.40 -15.16 -20.18
C TRP A 176 15.04 -15.82 -20.52
N ASN A 177 15.05 -16.83 -21.40
CA ASN A 177 13.83 -17.58 -21.75
C ASN A 177 13.26 -18.36 -20.56
N GLU A 178 14.13 -18.96 -19.73
CA GLU A 178 13.71 -19.63 -18.51
C GLU A 178 13.15 -18.64 -17.48
N ALA A 179 13.80 -17.49 -17.29
CA ALA A 179 13.31 -16.43 -16.42
C ALA A 179 11.93 -15.90 -16.84
N ALA A 180 11.74 -15.63 -18.14
CA ALA A 180 10.47 -15.21 -18.71
C ALA A 180 9.36 -16.26 -18.50
N THR A 181 9.68 -17.54 -18.66
CA THR A 181 8.75 -18.64 -18.38
C THR A 181 8.33 -18.65 -16.92
N ARG A 182 9.26 -18.38 -15.99
CA ARG A 182 8.98 -18.33 -14.55
C ARG A 182 8.08 -17.15 -14.16
N VAL A 183 8.33 -15.97 -14.75
CA VAL A 183 7.46 -14.79 -14.65
C VAL A 183 6.04 -15.11 -15.12
N GLU A 184 5.88 -15.78 -16.26
CA GLU A 184 4.55 -16.11 -16.79
C GLU A 184 3.79 -17.11 -15.91
N ARG A 185 4.49 -18.09 -15.32
CA ARG A 185 3.91 -19.00 -14.31
C ARG A 185 3.45 -18.23 -13.06
N MET A 186 4.21 -17.23 -12.60
CA MET A 186 3.82 -16.37 -11.48
C MET A 186 2.55 -15.56 -11.82
N ARG A 187 2.53 -14.89 -12.98
CA ARG A 187 1.33 -14.18 -13.49
C ARG A 187 0.11 -15.09 -13.60
N GLY A 188 0.29 -16.33 -14.02
CA GLY A 188 -0.78 -17.33 -14.09
C GLY A 188 -1.37 -17.68 -12.72
N ARG A 189 -0.52 -17.82 -11.69
CA ARG A 189 -0.96 -18.06 -10.31
C ARG A 189 -1.74 -16.88 -9.74
N ILE A 190 -1.23 -15.66 -9.92
CA ILE A 190 -1.89 -14.41 -9.49
C ILE A 190 -3.28 -14.29 -10.10
N ARG A 191 -3.41 -14.49 -11.41
CA ARG A 191 -4.71 -14.47 -12.12
C ARG A 191 -5.70 -15.51 -11.60
N ARG A 192 -5.23 -16.72 -11.27
CA ARG A 192 -6.07 -17.78 -10.72
C ARG A 192 -6.61 -17.41 -9.33
N ILE A 193 -5.74 -16.90 -8.47
CA ILE A 193 -6.13 -16.41 -7.13
C ILE A 193 -7.17 -15.29 -7.26
N GLY A 194 -6.98 -14.34 -8.18
CA GLY A 194 -7.93 -13.26 -8.41
C GLY A 194 -9.33 -13.76 -8.80
N ARG A 195 -9.43 -14.73 -9.71
CA ARG A 195 -10.73 -15.29 -10.14
C ARG A 195 -11.47 -16.04 -9.03
N GLU A 196 -10.76 -16.81 -8.23
CA GLU A 196 -11.36 -17.64 -7.16
C GLU A 196 -11.85 -16.83 -5.96
N ASN A 197 -11.36 -15.60 -5.77
CA ASN A 197 -11.74 -14.73 -4.64
C ASN A 197 -12.68 -13.59 -5.07
N ALA A 198 -13.13 -13.57 -6.33
CA ALA A 198 -14.10 -12.61 -6.87
C ALA A 198 -15.53 -13.19 -6.93
N SER A 199 -15.74 -14.41 -6.43
CA SER A 199 -17.03 -15.10 -6.25
C SER A 199 -17.41 -15.15 -4.78
#